data_AF-A0A699YRA9-F1
#
_entry.id   AF-A0A699YRA9-F1
#
_cell.length_a   1.000
_cell.length_b   1.000
_cell.length_c   1.000
_cell.angle_alpha   90.00
_cell.angle_beta   90.00
_cell.angle_gamma   90.00
#
_symmetry.space_group_name_H-M   'P 1'
#
loop_
_entity.id
_entity.type
_entity.pdbx_description
1 polymer ?
#
loop_
_entity_poly.entity_id
_entity_poly.type
_entity_poly.pdbx_seq_one_letter_code
_entity_poly.pdbx_strand_id
1 'polypeptide(L)' 'MGDVKKKIKPGQMELHPEELAIVVNYEVQEIQTQPDGTQQLLNREQTNKKITVKSLNESSNVAQLAQEIVDKCK' A
#
# COMPACT_ATOMS: atom_id res chain seq x y z
N MET A 1 5.91 14.01 -26.22
CA MET A 1 5.88 14.10 -24.75
C MET A 1 5.56 12.71 -24.26
N GLY A 2 6.47 12.05 -23.53
CA GLY A 2 6.30 10.64 -23.14
C GLY A 2 5.26 10.43 -22.05
N ASP A 3 4.62 9.27 -22.03
CA ASP A 3 3.60 8.92 -21.03
C ASP A 3 4.24 8.67 -19.66
N VAL A 4 3.70 9.33 -18.62
CA VAL A 4 4.13 9.14 -17.22
C VAL A 4 3.16 8.18 -16.54
N LYS A 5 3.69 7.08 -15.99
CA LYS A 5 2.92 6.08 -15.25
C LYS A 5 3.43 5.96 -13.82
N LYS A 6 2.50 5.94 -12.85
CA LYS A 6 2.80 5.59 -11.46
C LYS A 6 2.86 4.08 -11.31
N LYS A 7 3.94 3.58 -10.71
CA LYS A 7 4.15 2.18 -10.36
C LYS A 7 4.33 2.08 -8.85
N ILE A 8 3.52 1.22 -8.22
CA ILE A 8 3.64 0.93 -6.80
C ILE A 8 4.58 -0.26 -6.62
N LYS A 9 5.54 -0.14 -5.71
CA LYS A 9 6.36 -1.26 -5.22
C LYS A 9 5.99 -1.55 -3.77
N PRO A 10 5.49 -2.76 -3.44
CA PRO A 10 5.16 -3.12 -2.07
C PRO A 10 6.44 -3.17 -1.22
N GLY A 11 6.32 -2.72 0.02
CA GLY A 11 7.37 -2.78 1.05
C GLY A 11 6.92 -3.59 2.26
N GLN A 12 7.51 -3.29 3.41
CA GLN A 12 7.24 -3.98 4.67
C GLN A 12 5.86 -3.65 5.22
N MET A 13 5.17 -4.65 5.78
CA MET A 13 3.97 -4.46 6.58
C MET A 13 4.30 -4.64 8.06
N GLU A 14 3.84 -3.70 8.88
CA GLU A 14 4.17 -3.62 10.30
C GLU A 14 2.92 -3.29 11.12
N LEU A 15 2.92 -3.65 12.40
CA LEU A 15 1.86 -3.21 13.32
C LEU A 15 2.17 -1.79 13.81
N HIS A 16 1.14 -0.95 13.93
CA HIS A 16 1.29 0.35 14.55
C HIS A 16 1.57 0.18 16.06
N PRO A 17 2.52 0.92 16.65
CA PRO A 17 2.96 0.69 18.03
C PRO A 17 1.87 0.94 19.08
N GLU A 18 0.95 1.88 18.81
CA GLU A 18 -0.05 2.34 19.78
C GLU A 18 -1.50 2.16 19.33
N GLU A 19 -1.71 1.95 18.03
CA GLU A 19 -3.06 1.88 17.46
C GLU A 19 -3.34 0.47 16.98
N LEU A 20 -4.61 0.08 17.01
CA LEU A 20 -5.08 -1.11 16.30
C LEU A 20 -5.07 -0.82 14.80
N ALA A 21 -3.88 -0.81 14.21
CA ALA A 21 -3.67 -0.53 12.80
C ALA A 21 -2.45 -1.28 12.26
N ILE A 22 -2.49 -1.53 10.95
CA ILE A 22 -1.37 -2.06 10.16
C ILE A 22 -0.82 -0.91 9.33
N VAL A 23 0.50 -0.73 9.36
CA VAL A 23 1.21 0.21 8.50
C VAL A 23 1.77 -0.57 7.32
N VAL A 24 1.33 -0.22 6.11
CA VAL A 24 1.83 -0.80 4.87
C VAL A 24 2.78 0.20 4.24
N ASN A 25 4.08 -0.08 4.28
CA ASN A 25 5.08 0.73 3.60
C ASN A 25 5.11 0.36 2.12
N TYR A 26 5.17 1.36 1.25
CA TYR A 26 5.29 1.15 -0.18
C TYR A 26 6.03 2.31 -0.83
N GLU A 27 6.43 2.08 -2.06
CA GLU A 27 7.13 3.07 -2.86
C GLU A 27 6.34 3.39 -4.12
N VAL A 28 6.19 4.68 -4.38
CA VAL A 28 5.63 5.19 -5.62
C VAL A 28 6.77 5.59 -6.54
N GLN A 29 6.82 4.95 -7.70
CA GLN A 29 7.76 5.28 -8.77
C GLN A 29 7.01 5.96 -9.91
N GLU A 30 7.49 7.11 -10.35
CA GLU A 30 7.02 7.75 -11.57
C GLU A 30 7.93 7.35 -12.72
N ILE A 31 7.40 6.61 -13.69
CA ILE A 31 8.14 6.09 -14.83
C ILE A 31 7.63 6.78 -16.08
N GLN A 32 8.52 7.47 -16.80
CA GLN A 32 8.24 8.03 -18.11
C GLN A 32 8.67 7.06 -19.20
N THR A 33 7.76 6.79 -20.13
CA THR A 33 8.09 6.03 -21.35
C THR A 33 8.38 7.01 -22.47
N GLN A 34 9.60 6.97 -23.00
CA GLN A 34 10.02 7.80 -24.12
C GLN A 34 9.46 7.26 -25.45
N PRO A 35 9.42 8.06 -26.53
CA PRO A 35 8.89 7.63 -27.83
C PRO A 35 9.63 6.43 -28.45
N ASP A 36 10.88 6.20 -28.06
CA ASP A 36 11.69 5.05 -28.49
C ASP A 36 11.41 3.77 -27.66
N GLY A 37 10.46 3.83 -26.72
CA GLY A 37 10.06 2.74 -25.85
C GLY A 37 10.92 2.59 -24.59
N THR A 38 11.95 3.42 -24.39
CA THR A 38 12.77 3.37 -23.19
C THR A 38 12.02 3.89 -21.97
N GLN A 39 12.23 3.25 -20.82
CA GLN A 39 11.62 3.64 -19.55
C GLN A 39 12.63 4.37 -18.67
N GLN A 40 12.27 5.56 -18.23
CA GLN A 40 13.06 6.39 -17.32
C GLN A 40 12.32 6.58 -16.00
N LEU A 41 12.99 6.30 -14.88
CA LEU A 41 12.49 6.66 -13.56
C LEU A 41 12.67 8.16 -13.35
N LEU A 42 11.58 8.89 -13.16
CA LEU A 42 11.57 10.33 -12.88
C LEU A 42 11.63 10.63 -11.39
N ASN A 43 10.83 9.92 -10.61
CA ASN A 43 10.70 10.14 -9.17
C ASN A 43 10.51 8.83 -8.42
N ARG A 44 10.95 8.82 -7.15
CA ARG A 44 10.78 7.73 -6.19
C ARG A 44 10.38 8.32 -4.85
N GLU A 45 9.21 7.95 -4.36
CA GLU A 45 8.70 8.40 -3.07
C GLU A 45 8.44 7.18 -2.18
N GLN A 46 9.03 7.17 -0.99
CA GLN A 46 8.69 6.20 0.06
C GLN A 46 7.58 6.78 0.92
N THR A 47 6.50 6.02 1.07
CA THR A 47 5.34 6.43 1.84
C THR A 47 4.68 5.22 2.50
N ASN A 48 3.64 5.45 3.29
CA ASN A 48 2.91 4.39 3.96
C ASN A 48 1.41 4.62 3.94
N LYS A 49 0.66 3.53 4.09
CA LYS A 49 -0.78 3.52 4.28
C LYS A 49 -1.09 2.91 5.63
N LYS A 50 -1.71 3.69 6.52
CA LYS A 50 -2.25 3.19 7.79
C LYS A 50 -3.63 2.57 7.55
N ILE A 51 -3.80 1.32 7.95
CA ILE A 51 -5.04 0.56 7.84
C ILE A 51 -5.53 0.25 9.25
N THR A 52 -6.53 0.99 9.73
CA THR A 52 -7.15 0.74 11.04
C THR A 52 -7.97 -0.54 11.01
N VAL A 53 -7.75 -1.40 12.01
CA VAL A 53 -8.50 -2.63 12.23
C VAL A 53 -9.55 -2.41 13.33
N LYS A 54 -10.70 -3.06 13.20
CA LYS A 54 -11.74 -2.99 14.23
C LYS A 54 -11.31 -3.79 15.46
N SER A 55 -11.64 -3.29 16.64
CA SER A 55 -11.48 -4.04 17.89
C SER A 55 -12.34 -5.30 17.87
N LEU A 56 -11.79 -6.39 18.40
CA LEU A 56 -12.54 -7.62 18.65
C LEU A 56 -13.30 -7.49 19.98
N ASN A 57 -14.52 -8.01 20.01
CA ASN A 57 -15.35 -8.19 21.19
C ASN A 57 -16.01 -9.59 21.15
N GLU A 58 -16.73 -9.95 22.21
CA GLU A 58 -17.38 -11.28 22.34
C GLU A 58 -18.38 -11.61 21.22
N SER A 59 -18.92 -10.59 20.53
CA SER A 59 -19.84 -10.75 19.40
C SER A 59 -19.18 -10.60 18.03
N SER A 60 -17.85 -10.45 17.97
CA SER A 60 -17.14 -10.20 16.73
C SER A 60 -17.00 -11.46 15.88
N ASN A 61 -17.38 -11.35 14.60
CA ASN A 61 -17.11 -12.39 13.61
C ASN A 61 -15.66 -12.30 13.13
N VAL A 62 -14.79 -13.13 13.72
CA VAL A 62 -13.35 -13.16 13.43
C VAL A 62 -13.06 -13.44 11.95
N ALA A 63 -13.81 -14.35 11.33
CA ALA A 63 -13.60 -14.73 9.93
C ALA A 63 -13.89 -13.56 8.97
N GLN A 64 -14.99 -12.83 9.21
CA GLN A 64 -15.31 -11.65 8.44
C GLN A 64 -14.27 -10.54 8.64
N LEU A 65 -13.83 -10.31 9.87
CA LEU A 65 -12.83 -9.29 10.16
C LEU A 65 -11.48 -9.60 9.48
N ALA A 66 -11.05 -10.86 9.50
CA ALA A 66 -9.84 -11.29 8.81
C ALA A 66 -9.93 -11.02 7.30
N GLN A 67 -11.07 -11.32 6.68
CA GLN A 67 -11.31 -11.04 5.26
C GLN A 67 -11.28 -9.53 4.96
N GLU A 68 -11.94 -8.71 5.78
CA GLU A 68 -11.92 -7.24 5.67
C GLU A 68 -10.48 -6.69 5.74
N ILE A 69 -9.63 -7.26 6.61
CA ILE A 69 -8.22 -6.84 6.73
C ILE A 69 -7.44 -7.18 5.45
N VAL A 70 -7.56 -8.41 4.95
CA VAL A 70 -6.90 -8.85 3.71
C VAL A 70 -7.31 -7.95 2.53
N ASP A 71 -8.60 -7.62 2.42
CA ASP A 71 -9.10 -6.79 1.33
C ASP A 71 -8.60 -5.35 1.39
N LYS A 72 -8.39 -4.78 2.58
CA LYS A 72 -7.82 -3.43 2.74
C LYS A 72 -6.33 -3.34 2.40
N CYS A 73 -5.62 -4.48 2.43
CA CYS A 73 -4.17 -4.58 2.18
C CYS A 73 -3.82 -4.95 0.73
N LYS A 74 -4.81 -5.20 -0.14
CA LYS A 74 -4.62 -5.32 -1.60
C LYS A 74 -4.32 -3.97 -2.24
#